data_AF-A0A5K1CCH0-F1
#
_entry.id   AF-A0A5K1CCH0-F1
#
_cell.length_a   1.000
_cell.length_b   1.000
_cell.length_c   1.000
_cell.angle_alpha   90.00
_cell.angle_beta   90.00
_cell.angle_gamma   90.00
#
_symmetry.space_group_name_H-M   'P 1'
#
loop_
_entity.id
_entity.type
_entity.pdbx_description
1 polymer ?
#
loop_
_entity_poly.entity_id
_entity_poly.type
_entity_poly.pdbx_seq_one_letter_code
_entity_poly.pdbx_strand_id
1 'polypeptide(L)' 'DVVEIGGRQAKMGEILKVKPLAALAMIDEGELDWKIVAISLDDPKASLVNDAKDVENHFP' A
#
# COMPACT_ATOMS: atom_id res chain seq x y z
N ASP A 1 0.28 9.45 -5.20
CA ASP A 1 1.35 8.78 -4.43
C ASP A 1 1.04 7.34 -4.08
N VAL A 2 2.02 6.61 -3.53
CA VAL A 2 1.90 5.22 -3.11
C VAL A 2 2.32 5.08 -1.64
N VAL A 3 1.54 4.34 -0.86
CA VAL A 3 1.84 3.95 0.52
C VAL A 3 2.03 2.44 0.54
N GLU A 4 3.27 2.01 0.83
CA GLU A 4 3.61 0.60 0.98
C GLU A 4 3.40 0.17 2.44
N ILE A 5 2.68 -0.94 2.68
CA ILE A 5 2.23 -1.35 4.02
C ILE A 5 2.90 -2.62 4.55
N GLY A 6 3.90 -3.14 3.84
CA GLY A 6 4.68 -4.31 4.25
C GLY A 6 5.43 -4.08 5.56
N GLY A 7 5.77 -5.16 6.25
CA GLY A 7 6.41 -5.09 7.56
C GLY A 7 7.88 -4.65 7.51
N ARG A 8 8.51 -4.67 6.33
CA ARG A 8 9.91 -4.28 6.15
C ARG A 8 10.01 -2.81 5.79
N GLN A 9 10.87 -2.09 6.51
CA GLN A 9 11.25 -0.73 6.10
C GLN A 9 12.05 -0.74 4.78
N ALA A 10 11.57 0.02 3.79
CA ALA A 10 12.28 0.27 2.55
C ALA A 10 13.44 1.25 2.75
N LYS A 11 14.52 1.09 1.97
CA LYS A 11 15.62 2.06 1.92
C LYS A 11 15.24 3.22 0.99
N MET A 12 15.77 4.41 1.26
CA MET A 12 15.58 5.54 0.33
C MET A 12 16.16 5.21 -1.04
N GLY A 13 15.37 5.47 -2.09
CA GLY A 13 15.73 5.15 -3.47
C GLY A 13 15.59 3.67 -3.85
N GLU A 14 15.11 2.81 -2.95
CA GLU A 14 14.84 1.41 -3.26
C GLU A 14 13.67 1.26 -4.23
N ILE A 15 13.79 0.32 -5.17
CA ILE A 15 12.72 -0.02 -6.12
C ILE A 15 12.11 -1.36 -5.71
N LEU A 16 10.81 -1.36 -5.44
CA LEU A 16 10.06 -2.54 -5.01
C LEU A 16 9.06 -2.97 -6.08
N LYS A 17 8.88 -4.29 -6.23
CA LYS A 17 7.71 -4.83 -6.92
C LYS A 17 6.57 -4.89 -5.93
N VAL A 18 5.48 -4.20 -6.22
CA VAL A 18 4.32 -4.09 -5.32
C VAL A 18 3.04 -4.54 -6.00
N LYS A 19 2.07 -4.98 -5.19
CA LYS A 19 0.68 -5.23 -5.58
C LYS A 19 -0.20 -4.08 -5.07
N PRO A 20 -0.89 -3.32 -5.94
CA PRO A 20 -1.90 -2.35 -5.53
C PRO A 20 -3.11 -3.05 -4.91
N LEU A 21 -3.67 -2.49 -3.84
CA LEU A 21 -4.78 -3.08 -3.07
C LEU A 21 -5.99 -2.15 -2.96
N ALA A 22 -5.74 -0.84 -2.81
CA ALA A 22 -6.79 0.16 -2.68
C ALA A 22 -6.31 1.54 -3.18
N ALA A 23 -7.25 2.46 -3.33
CA ALA A 23 -6.97 3.87 -3.61
C ALA A 23 -7.78 4.76 -2.66
N LEU A 24 -7.09 5.69 -2.00
CA LEU A 24 -7.70 6.72 -1.16
C LEU A 24 -7.75 8.03 -1.93
N ALA A 25 -8.96 8.58 -2.07
CA ALA A 25 -9.19 9.95 -2.56
C ALA A 25 -8.96 10.93 -1.41
N MET A 26 -7.71 11.30 -1.16
CA MET A 26 -7.39 12.31 -0.15
C MET A 26 -7.58 13.70 -0.77
N ILE A 27 -8.09 14.65 0.00
CA ILE A 27 -8.09 16.06 -0.38
C ILE A 27 -6.99 16.73 0.43
N ASP A 28 -5.97 17.25 -0.26
CA ASP A 28 -4.86 17.98 0.35
C ASP A 28 -4.86 19.42 -0.17
N GLU A 29 -5.00 20.38 0.73
CA GLU A 29 -5.10 21.81 0.42
C GLU A 29 -6.11 22.19 -0.69
N GLY A 30 -7.21 21.43 -0.81
CA GLY A 30 -8.26 21.66 -1.79
C GLY A 30 -8.04 20.96 -3.14
N GLU A 31 -6.95 20.22 -3.29
CA GLU A 31 -6.65 19.42 -4.46
C GLU A 31 -6.87 17.93 -4.20
N LEU A 32 -7.20 17.17 -5.26
CA LEU A 32 -7.33 15.72 -5.17
C LEU A 32 -5.95 15.08 -5.23
N ASP A 33 -5.57 14.42 -4.15
CA ASP A 33 -4.30 13.73 -4.01
C ASP A 33 -4.54 12.23 -3.74
N TRP A 34 -4.36 11.41 -4.77
CA TRP A 34 -4.58 9.97 -4.67
C TRP A 34 -3.46 9.29 -3.89
N LYS A 35 -3.80 8.53 -2.85
CA LYS A 35 -2.86 7.61 -2.18
C LYS A 35 -3.22 6.17 -2.54
N ILE A 36 -2.38 5.53 -3.35
CA ILE A 36 -2.52 4.11 -3.67
C ILE A 36 -1.92 3.30 -2.52
N VAL A 37 -2.72 2.43 -1.92
CA VAL A 37 -2.23 1.47 -0.91
C VAL A 37 -1.72 0.25 -1.64
N ALA A 38 -0.49 -0.16 -1.34
CA ALA A 38 0.16 -1.30 -1.97
C ALA A 38 0.98 -2.11 -0.96
N ILE A 39 1.28 -3.36 -1.30
CA ILE A 39 2.17 -4.22 -0.51
C ILE A 39 3.28 -4.77 -1.39
N SER A 40 4.51 -4.84 -0.87
CA SER A 40 5.62 -5.51 -1.51
C SER A 40 5.29 -6.98 -1.81
N LEU A 41 5.65 -7.47 -3.00
CA LEU A 41 5.48 -8.89 -3.34
C LEU A 41 6.39 -9.81 -2.52
N ASP A 42 7.45 -9.27 -1.93
CA ASP A 42 8.35 -10.02 -1.04
C ASP A 42 7.85 -10.06 0.41
N ASP A 43 6.75 -9.36 0.74
CA ASP A 43 6.19 -9.41 2.09
C ASP A 43 5.52 -10.77 2.36
N PRO A 44 5.74 -11.41 3.52
CA PRO A 44 5.13 -12.70 3.85
C PRO A 44 3.59 -12.70 3.81
N LYS A 45 2.94 -11.54 4.01
CA LYS A 45 1.49 -11.39 3.96
C LYS A 45 0.98 -11.06 2.56
N ALA A 46 1.84 -10.81 1.57
CA ALA A 46 1.42 -10.35 0.24
C ALA A 46 0.41 -11.29 -0.45
N SER A 47 0.51 -12.61 -0.22
CA SER A 47 -0.44 -13.58 -0.77
C SER A 47 -1.81 -13.57 -0.08
N LEU A 48 -1.88 -13.07 1.16
CA LEU A 48 -3.09 -13.04 1.99
C LEU A 48 -3.97 -11.82 1.70
N VAL A 49 -3.42 -10.75 1.12
CA VAL A 49 -4.15 -9.51 0.82
C VAL A 49 -4.29 -9.30 -0.67
N ASN A 50 -5.51 -9.25 -1.20
CA ASN A 50 -5.76 -9.06 -2.64
C ASN A 50 -6.70 -7.89 -2.96
N ASP A 51 -7.42 -7.39 -1.97
CA ASP A 51 -8.25 -6.19 -2.08
C ASP A 51 -8.24 -5.37 -0.77
N ALA A 52 -8.99 -4.28 -0.75
CA ALA A 52 -9.08 -3.37 0.40
C ALA A 52 -9.63 -4.05 1.66
N LYS A 53 -10.55 -5.01 1.51
CA LYS A 53 -11.18 -5.70 2.66
C LYS A 53 -10.17 -6.63 3.34
N ASP A 54 -9.31 -7.28 2.56
CA ASP A 54 -8.25 -8.11 3.14
C ASP A 54 -7.25 -7.29 3.95
N VAL A 55 -6.97 -6.04 3.53
CA VAL A 55 -6.10 -5.13 4.28
C VAL A 55 -6.62 -4.94 5.70
N GLU A 56 -7.91 -4.64 5.86
CA GLU A 56 -8.56 -4.44 7.16
C GLU A 56 -8.50 -5.71 8.04
N ASN A 57 -8.56 -6.90 7.44
CA ASN A 57 -8.50 -8.16 8.17
C ASN A 57 -7.08 -8.53 8.64
N HIS A 58 -6.05 -8.14 7.88
CA HIS A 58 -4.67 -8.59 8.11
C HIS A 58 -3.72 -7.51 8.66
N PHE A 59 -4.16 -6.25 8.65
CA PHE A 59 -3.46 -5.07 9.12
C PHE A 59 -4.40 -4.16 9.94
N PRO A 60 -4.89 -4.63 11.12
CA PRO A 60 -5.77 -3.85 11.99
C PRO A 60 -5.03 -2.72 12.74
#